data_AF-A2E021-F1
#
_entry.id   AF-A2E021-F1
#
_cell.length_a   1.000
_cell.length_b   1.000
_cell.length_c   1.000
_cell.angle_alpha   90.00
_cell.angle_beta   90.00
_cell.angle_gamma   90.00
#
_symmetry.space_group_name_H-M   'P 1'
#
loop_
_entity.id
_entity.type
_entity.pdbx_description
1 polymer ?
#
loop_
_entity_poly.entity_id
_entity_poly.type
_entity_poly.pdbx_seq_one_letter_code
_entity_poly.pdbx_strand_id
1 'polypeptide(L)'
;MPRRTKAVAKRIKNLVQSAKNRVEPYVVNIVEFVLSVLLSGATFCQSEFQFMLNNIKVPSEATFHRVQEKVGRVIIEVARESVNYWKSRMRKCSGLLFDGSWSQRRNAMF
;
A
#
# COMPACT_ATOMS: atom_id res chain seq x y z
N MET A 1 -11.17 -24.94 -34.25
CA MET A 1 -10.69 -24.40 -32.95
C MET A 1 -11.21 -23.01 -32.53
N PRO A 2 -11.52 -22.02 -33.40
CA PRO A 2 -11.88 -20.64 -32.97
C PRO A 2 -13.20 -20.49 -32.18
N ARG A 3 -14.17 -21.40 -32.39
CA ARG A 3 -15.49 -21.34 -31.72
C ARG A 3 -15.41 -21.67 -30.23
N ARG A 4 -14.49 -22.56 -29.83
CA ARG A 4 -14.33 -22.99 -28.42
C ARG A 4 -13.77 -21.84 -27.56
N THR A 5 -12.82 -21.09 -28.10
CA THR A 5 -12.21 -19.91 -27.46
C THR A 5 -13.23 -18.77 -27.27
N LYS A 6 -14.10 -18.52 -28.27
CA LYS A 6 -15.17 -17.51 -28.15
C LYS A 6 -16.21 -17.87 -27.09
N ALA A 7 -16.55 -19.15 -26.95
CA ALA A 7 -17.48 -19.63 -25.93
C ALA A 7 -16.92 -19.48 -24.52
N VAL A 8 -15.63 -19.83 -24.31
CA VAL A 8 -14.93 -19.65 -23.03
C VAL A 8 -14.86 -18.17 -22.65
N ALA A 9 -14.45 -17.30 -23.58
CA ALA A 9 -14.38 -15.86 -23.35
C ALA A 9 -15.76 -15.27 -22.96
N LYS A 10 -16.83 -15.69 -23.64
CA LYS A 10 -18.21 -15.27 -23.30
C LYS A 10 -18.61 -15.73 -21.90
N ARG A 11 -18.22 -16.94 -21.50
CA ARG A 11 -18.53 -17.50 -20.18
C ARG A 11 -17.81 -16.75 -19.06
N ILE A 12 -16.52 -16.42 -19.26
CA ILE A 12 -15.75 -15.57 -18.33
C ILE A 12 -16.38 -14.19 -18.23
N LYS A 13 -16.74 -13.57 -19.38
CA LYS A 13 -17.37 -12.24 -19.41
C LYS A 13 -18.69 -12.22 -18.63
N ASN A 14 -19.51 -13.25 -18.77
CA ASN A 14 -20.77 -13.40 -18.04
C ASN A 14 -20.55 -13.61 -16.53
N LEU A 15 -19.53 -14.37 -16.13
CA LEU A 15 -19.16 -14.56 -14.72
C LEU A 15 -18.68 -13.26 -14.06
N VAL A 16 -17.86 -12.48 -14.77
CA VAL A 16 -17.40 -11.17 -14.28
C VAL A 16 -18.58 -10.20 -14.17
N GLN A 17 -19.49 -10.19 -15.16
CA GLN A 17 -20.65 -9.31 -15.14
C GLN A 17 -21.65 -9.69 -14.03
N SER A 18 -21.89 -10.98 -13.78
CA SER A 18 -22.77 -11.43 -12.71
C SER A 18 -22.21 -11.16 -11.32
N ALA A 19 -20.88 -11.18 -11.17
CA ALA A 19 -20.18 -10.82 -9.93
C ALA A 19 -20.24 -9.30 -9.66
N LYS A 20 -20.05 -8.46 -10.69
CA LYS A 20 -20.10 -6.99 -10.56
C LYS A 20 -21.48 -6.44 -10.19
N ASN A 21 -22.56 -7.14 -10.55
CA ASN A 21 -23.92 -6.63 -10.38
C ASN A 21 -24.53 -6.91 -8.99
N ARG A 22 -23.82 -7.52 -8.03
CA ARG A 22 -24.46 -8.07 -6.81
C ARG A 22 -24.07 -7.42 -5.49
N VAL A 23 -22.99 -6.63 -5.41
CA VAL A 23 -22.50 -6.10 -4.14
C VAL A 23 -21.91 -4.72 -4.34
N GLU A 24 -22.40 -3.73 -3.57
CA GLU A 24 -21.78 -2.42 -3.47
C GLU A 24 -20.30 -2.57 -3.08
N PRO A 25 -19.37 -1.78 -3.66
CA PRO A 25 -17.96 -1.90 -3.34
C PRO A 25 -17.68 -1.66 -1.86
N TYR A 26 -16.86 -2.51 -1.24
CA TYR A 26 -16.41 -2.25 0.12
C TYR A 26 -15.51 -1.01 0.13
N VAL A 27 -15.75 -0.06 1.04
CA VAL A 27 -14.93 1.15 1.16
C VAL A 27 -13.89 0.93 2.24
N VAL A 28 -12.62 0.96 1.85
CA VAL A 28 -11.49 0.73 2.77
C VAL A 28 -11.20 1.98 3.62
N ASN A 29 -10.74 1.76 4.85
CA ASN A 29 -10.16 2.84 5.65
C ASN A 29 -8.88 3.36 4.95
N ILE A 30 -8.79 4.69 4.79
CA ILE A 30 -7.72 5.33 4.03
C ILE A 30 -6.34 5.09 4.67
N VAL A 31 -6.25 5.14 6.00
CA VAL A 31 -4.99 4.95 6.72
C VAL A 31 -4.53 3.50 6.62
N GLU A 32 -5.43 2.55 6.83
CA GLU A 32 -5.14 1.11 6.71
C GLU A 32 -4.73 0.74 5.29
N PHE A 33 -5.39 1.30 4.27
CA PHE A 33 -4.98 1.15 2.88
C PHE A 33 -3.57 1.66 2.67
N VAL A 34 -3.27 2.91 3.06
CA VAL A 34 -1.94 3.51 2.89
C VAL A 34 -0.86 2.67 3.59
N LEU A 35 -1.10 2.22 4.81
CA LEU A 35 -0.17 1.35 5.55
C LEU A 35 0.05 0.02 4.81
N SER A 36 -1.01 -0.61 4.31
CA SER A 36 -0.93 -1.87 3.58
C SER A 36 -0.09 -1.73 2.30
N VAL A 37 -0.29 -0.64 1.55
CA VAL A 37 0.50 -0.34 0.35
C VAL A 37 1.98 -0.13 0.69
N LEU A 38 2.28 0.63 1.74
CA LEU A 38 3.66 0.88 2.17
C LEU A 38 4.37 -0.40 2.64
N LEU A 39 3.70 -1.24 3.43
CA LEU A 39 4.27 -2.47 3.97
C LEU A 39 4.48 -3.55 2.90
N SER A 40 3.60 -3.61 1.90
CA SER A 40 3.73 -4.53 0.77
C SER A 40 4.77 -4.09 -0.26
N GLY A 41 5.25 -2.85 -0.19
CA GLY A 41 6.17 -2.28 -1.17
C GLY A 41 5.53 -2.08 -2.55
N ALA A 42 4.19 -2.13 -2.65
CA ALA A 42 3.47 -1.94 -3.89
C ALA A 42 3.35 -0.45 -4.26
N THR A 43 3.16 -0.17 -5.54
CA THR A 43 2.77 1.18 -5.98
C THR A 43 1.27 1.40 -5.77
N PHE A 44 0.83 2.67 -5.79
CA PHE A 44 -0.58 3.01 -5.78
C PHE A 44 -1.34 2.29 -6.89
N CYS A 45 -0.85 2.36 -8.14
CA CYS A 45 -1.51 1.73 -9.30
C CYS A 45 -1.63 0.20 -9.16
N GLN A 46 -0.59 -0.47 -8.65
CA GLN A 46 -0.64 -1.92 -8.41
C GLN A 46 -1.73 -2.27 -7.39
N SER A 47 -1.80 -1.49 -6.32
CA SER A 47 -2.74 -1.68 -5.22
C SER A 47 -4.17 -1.36 -5.63
N GLU A 48 -4.38 -0.24 -6.33
CA GLU A 48 -5.68 0.14 -6.90
C GLU A 48 -6.23 -0.96 -7.81
N PHE A 49 -5.39 -1.48 -8.71
CA PHE A 49 -5.78 -2.57 -9.60
C PHE A 49 -6.16 -3.84 -8.82
N GLN A 50 -5.35 -4.26 -7.86
CA GLN A 50 -5.63 -5.43 -7.03
C GLN A 50 -6.93 -5.29 -6.23
N PHE A 51 -7.19 -4.12 -5.64
CA PHE A 51 -8.39 -3.87 -4.83
C PHE A 51 -9.64 -3.77 -5.70
N MET A 52 -9.54 -3.14 -6.87
CA MET A 52 -10.61 -3.10 -7.87
C MET A 52 -11.05 -4.51 -8.29
N LEU A 53 -10.10 -5.44 -8.49
CA LEU A 53 -10.41 -6.83 -8.84
C LEU A 53 -11.19 -7.56 -7.73
N ASN A 54 -11.11 -7.08 -6.50
CA ASN A 54 -11.79 -7.65 -5.34
C ASN A 54 -13.04 -6.84 -4.92
N ASN A 55 -13.54 -5.94 -5.78
CA ASN A 55 -14.69 -5.07 -5.50
C ASN A 55 -14.49 -4.19 -4.26
N ILE A 56 -13.26 -3.71 -4.05
CA ILE A 56 -12.92 -2.79 -2.97
C ILE A 56 -12.62 -1.41 -3.57
N LYS A 57 -13.32 -0.39 -3.06
CA LYS A 57 -13.10 1.00 -3.43
C LYS A 57 -11.97 1.59 -2.60
N VAL A 58 -10.93 2.05 -3.29
CA VAL A 58 -9.76 2.71 -2.71
C VAL A 58 -9.90 4.24 -2.76
N PRO A 59 -9.15 4.99 -1.94
CA PRO A 59 -9.06 6.44 -2.07
C PRO A 59 -8.44 6.88 -3.41
N SER A 60 -8.65 8.14 -3.80
CA SER A 60 -7.95 8.73 -4.95
C SER A 60 -6.44 8.81 -4.70
N GLU A 61 -5.65 8.82 -5.78
CA GLU A 61 -4.18 8.93 -5.73
C GLU A 61 -3.73 10.19 -4.95
N ALA A 62 -4.37 11.33 -5.18
CA ALA A 62 -4.09 12.56 -4.43
C ALA A 62 -4.33 12.40 -2.92
N THR A 63 -5.41 11.70 -2.54
CA THR A 63 -5.70 11.42 -1.13
C THR A 63 -4.69 10.45 -0.54
N PHE A 64 -4.31 9.42 -1.30
CA PHE A 64 -3.28 8.45 -0.93
C PHE A 64 -1.97 9.16 -0.60
N HIS A 65 -1.42 9.98 -1.50
CA HIS A 65 -0.14 10.66 -1.27
C HIS A 65 -0.18 11.65 -0.09
N ARG A 66 -1.30 12.37 0.08
CA ARG A 66 -1.49 13.27 1.23
C ARG A 66 -1.44 12.52 2.57
N VAL A 67 -2.04 11.33 2.62
CA VAL A 67 -2.04 10.50 3.85
C VAL A 67 -0.70 9.77 4.01
N GLN A 68 -0.10 9.32 2.91
CA GLN A 68 1.24 8.72 2.88
C GLN A 68 2.28 9.66 3.50
N GLU A 69 2.23 10.95 3.20
CA GLU A 69 3.13 11.95 3.80
C GLU A 69 2.96 12.01 5.33
N LYS A 70 1.71 12.04 5.81
CA LYS A 70 1.41 12.06 7.25
C LYS A 70 1.90 10.80 7.96
N VAL A 71 1.61 9.63 7.39
CA VAL A 71 2.07 8.33 7.90
C VAL A 71 3.60 8.26 7.92
N GLY A 72 4.25 8.75 6.86
CA GLY A 72 5.71 8.80 6.77
C GLY A 72 6.34 9.63 7.89
N ARG A 73 5.74 10.78 8.25
CA ARG A 73 6.21 11.60 9.39
C ARG A 73 6.13 10.84 10.71
N VAL A 74 5.01 10.14 10.96
CA VAL A 74 4.81 9.33 12.18
C VAL A 74 5.84 8.20 12.25
N ILE A 75 6.12 7.50 11.14
CA ILE A 75 7.13 6.43 11.11
C ILE A 75 8.52 6.97 11.49
N ILE A 76 8.90 8.15 10.97
CA ILE A 76 10.17 8.79 11.29
C ILE A 76 10.23 9.19 12.78
N GLU A 77 9.12 9.71 13.32
CA GLU A 77 9.02 10.08 14.73
C GLU A 77 9.19 8.86 15.64
N VAL A 78 8.47 7.78 15.38
CA VAL A 78 8.59 6.50 16.10
C VAL A 78 10.02 5.95 16.04
N ALA A 79 10.68 6.03 14.87
CA ALA A 79 12.07 5.60 14.73
C ALA A 79 13.02 6.42 15.62
N ARG A 80 12.83 7.75 15.70
CA ARG A 80 13.63 8.64 16.56
C ARG A 80 13.38 8.35 18.04
N GLU A 81 12.12 8.16 18.43
CA GLU A 81 11.75 7.80 19.80
C GLU A 81 12.39 6.48 20.22
N SER A 82 12.35 5.46 19.35
CA SER A 82 13.00 4.17 19.58
C SER A 82 14.51 4.33 19.80
N VAL A 83 15.20 5.08 18.93
CA VAL A 83 16.63 5.37 19.07
C VAL A 83 16.93 6.07 20.41
N ASN A 84 16.15 7.08 20.77
CA ASN A 84 16.33 7.80 22.03
C ASN A 84 16.07 6.91 23.25
N TYR A 85 15.04 6.08 23.20
CA TYR A 85 14.70 5.11 24.22
C TYR A 85 15.87 4.15 24.49
N TRP A 86 16.47 3.59 23.44
CA TRP A 86 17.61 2.69 23.57
C TRP A 86 18.87 3.43 24.02
N LYS A 87 19.16 4.60 23.45
CA LYS A 87 20.29 5.45 23.85
C LYS A 87 20.29 5.74 25.35
N SER A 88 19.14 6.00 25.96
CA SER A 88 19.01 6.28 27.40
C SER A 88 19.35 5.09 28.31
N ARG A 89 19.34 3.86 27.77
CA ARG A 89 19.55 2.61 28.51
C ARG A 89 20.91 1.95 28.22
N MET A 90 21.65 2.48 27.25
CA MET A 90 22.93 1.91 26.84
C MET A 90 24.04 2.28 27.82
N ARG A 91 24.99 1.35 28.00
CA ARG A 91 26.20 1.59 28.79
C ARG A 91 27.08 2.65 28.12
N LYS A 92 27.87 3.38 28.92
CA LYS A 92 28.94 4.25 28.38
C LYS A 92 29.83 3.45 27.43
N CYS A 93 30.26 4.08 26.33
CA CYS A 93 31.10 3.50 25.29
C CYS A 93 30.46 2.36 24.45
N SER A 94 29.13 2.24 24.43
CA SER A 94 28.41 1.34 23.51
C SER A 94 27.86 2.12 22.30
N GLY A 95 27.85 1.51 21.11
CA GLY A 95 27.31 2.11 19.89
C GLY A 95 25.93 1.56 19.53
N LEU A 96 25.03 2.43 19.04
CA LEU A 96 23.74 2.02 18.49
C LEU A 96 23.84 2.05 16.96
N LEU A 97 23.55 0.93 16.32
CA LEU A 97 23.53 0.84 14.87
C LEU A 97 22.08 0.99 14.40
N PHE A 98 21.84 2.00 13.57
CA PHE A 98 20.55 2.22 12.92
C PHE A 98 20.72 1.88 11.44
N ASP A 99 20.28 0.70 11.05
CA ASP A 99 20.30 0.28 9.65
C ASP A 99 19.05 0.81 8.95
N GLY A 100 19.22 1.92 8.22
CA GLY A 100 18.17 2.49 7.39
C GLY A 100 18.14 1.78 6.03
N SER A 101 17.00 1.24 5.64
CA SER A 101 16.81 0.75 4.27
C SER A 101 16.91 1.93 3.29
N TRP A 102 17.98 1.96 2.49
CA TRP A 102 18.19 2.99 1.47
C TRP A 102 17.25 2.76 0.30
N SER A 103 16.18 3.56 0.21
CA SER A 103 15.35 3.62 -1.00
C SER A 103 15.98 4.60 -1.99
N GLN A 104 16.37 4.13 -3.18
CA GLN A 104 16.66 5.02 -4.30
C GLN A 104 15.38 5.74 -4.72
N ARG A 105 15.21 7.00 -4.29
CA ARG A 105 14.12 7.85 -4.74
C ARG A 105 14.46 8.38 -6.14
N ARG A 106 13.68 7.99 -7.16
CA ARG A 106 13.64 8.74 -8.41
C ARG A 106 12.88 10.05 -8.13
N ASN A 107 13.59 11.17 -8.08
CA ASN A 107 13.07 12.55 -8.01
C ASN A 107 12.46 13.04 -6.68
N ALA A 108 13.25 13.21 -5.62
CA ALA A 108 12.84 14.05 -4.48
C ALA A 108 13.91 15.12 -4.21
N MET A 109 13.57 16.39 -4.44
CA MET A 109 14.29 17.52 -3.83
C MET A 109 13.71 17.78 -2.43
N PHE A 110 14.58 18.15 -1.49
CA PHE A 110 14.26 18.43 -0.09
C PHE A 110 13.44 19.70 0.09
#